data_AF-A0A924BNS2-F1
#
_entry.id   AF-A0A924BNS2-F1
#
_cell.length_a   1.000
_cell.length_b   1.000
_cell.length_c   1.000
_cell.angle_alpha   90.00
_cell.angle_beta   90.00
_cell.angle_gamma   90.00
#
_symmetry.space_group_name_H-M   'P 1'
#
loop_
_entity.id
_entity.type
_entity.pdbx_description
1 polymer ?
#
loop_
_entity_poly.entity_id
_entity_poly.type
_entity_poly.pdbx_seq_one_letter_code
_entity_poly.pdbx_strand_id
1 'polypeptide(L)'
;MRTSTPRNRPTRRDFEALADTPCHGDVVDIQHQFERLANTLAGIAQGDKSRCQKLQTRWDEEPSCDRAGDLVEQLDLARKEVARSQALARDVRTLSQWLGRDVLSLAGPEGVVRQERFDFVAAELHRREHEDVRRIRPMRVALENQREALLALAKVLDDKIVAITQSHDTSEHLVRQVCLLHRKASRSTAYWKRWNWLRSKMTDKFHLVFDAVANAMAHTPRCGALVENLNSRLRTYFTLRRHLGGSHLALLQFFLNHRRFMRSRVGRQDKSPRELMTGQEHPHPFNLLGLGKPQPLRG
;
A
#
# COMPACT_ATOMS: atom_id res chain seq x y z
N MET A 1 9.09 -42.45 -30.89
CA MET A 1 9.93 -41.47 -30.15
C MET A 1 9.47 -40.06 -30.51
N ARG A 2 8.71 -39.39 -29.64
CA ARG A 2 8.39 -37.97 -29.77
C ARG A 2 9.17 -37.23 -28.67
N THR A 3 10.15 -36.45 -29.09
CA THR A 3 10.98 -35.60 -28.24
C THR A 3 10.13 -34.48 -27.64
N SER A 4 9.92 -34.53 -26.33
CA SER A 4 9.26 -33.48 -25.55
C SER A 4 10.25 -32.34 -25.29
N THR A 5 10.10 -31.24 -26.01
CA THR A 5 10.74 -29.95 -25.69
C THR A 5 10.10 -29.38 -24.42
N PRO A 6 10.88 -28.95 -23.41
CA PRO A 6 10.32 -28.43 -22.17
C PRO A 6 9.71 -27.04 -22.41
N ARG A 7 8.44 -26.85 -22.01
CA ARG A 7 7.80 -25.53 -21.93
C ARG A 7 8.52 -24.72 -20.85
N ASN A 8 9.40 -23.84 -21.28
CA ASN A 8 9.98 -22.81 -20.44
C ASN A 8 8.83 -21.88 -19.99
N ARG A 9 8.45 -21.93 -18.72
CA ARG A 9 7.52 -20.94 -18.14
C ARG A 9 8.31 -19.63 -17.97
N PRO A 10 7.81 -18.50 -18.48
CA PRO A 10 8.48 -17.22 -18.24
C PRO A 10 8.51 -16.96 -16.73
N THR A 11 9.71 -16.72 -16.21
CA THR A 11 9.92 -16.32 -14.82
C THR A 11 9.59 -14.84 -14.65
N ARG A 12 9.32 -14.43 -13.40
CA ARG A 12 8.88 -13.08 -12.98
C ARG A 12 9.80 -11.91 -13.41
N ARG A 13 10.92 -12.16 -14.11
CA ARG A 13 11.86 -11.17 -14.65
C ARG A 13 11.45 -10.60 -16.01
N ASP A 14 10.50 -11.20 -16.73
CA ASP A 14 10.22 -10.83 -18.13
C ASP A 14 9.25 -9.64 -18.31
N PHE A 15 8.87 -8.95 -17.23
CA PHE A 15 7.89 -7.85 -17.25
C PHE A 15 8.41 -6.54 -16.59
N GLU A 16 9.68 -6.19 -16.78
CA GLU A 16 10.22 -4.89 -16.32
C GLU A 16 10.13 -3.85 -17.45
N ALA A 17 9.07 -3.03 -17.42
CA ALA A 17 8.88 -1.92 -18.36
C ALA A 17 9.69 -0.65 -17.99
N LEU A 18 10.29 -0.59 -16.80
CA LEU A 18 11.29 0.39 -16.38
C LEU A 18 12.29 -0.34 -15.47
N ALA A 19 13.40 -0.82 -16.03
CA ALA A 19 14.43 -1.55 -15.28
C ALA A 19 15.09 -0.68 -14.17
N ASP A 20 15.14 0.64 -14.36
CA ASP A 20 15.87 1.57 -13.47
C ASP A 20 14.96 2.44 -12.58
N THR A 21 13.63 2.24 -12.61
CA THR A 21 12.74 2.96 -11.69
C THR A 21 12.18 1.97 -10.68
N PRO A 22 12.53 2.09 -9.39
CA PRO A 22 11.99 1.19 -8.37
C PRO A 22 10.46 1.28 -8.36
N CYS A 23 9.82 0.21 -8.84
CA CYS A 23 8.39 -0.01 -8.69
C CYS A 23 8.11 -0.29 -7.20
N HIS A 24 7.85 0.76 -6.43
CA HIS A 24 7.45 0.60 -5.04
C HIS A 24 6.09 -0.10 -4.96
N GLY A 25 5.90 -0.96 -3.96
CA GLY A 25 4.60 -1.56 -3.67
C GLY A 25 3.54 -0.51 -3.36
N ASP A 26 2.28 -0.79 -3.67
CA ASP A 26 1.17 0.13 -3.38
C ASP A 26 0.86 0.12 -1.88
N VAL A 27 1.55 1.00 -1.17
CA VAL A 27 1.42 1.19 0.28
C VAL A 27 0.01 1.68 0.64
N VAL A 28 -0.62 2.47 -0.22
CA VAL A 28 -1.94 3.05 0.06
C VAL A 28 -3.01 1.96 -0.03
N ASP A 29 -2.94 1.12 -1.06
CA ASP A 29 -3.88 0.02 -1.25
C ASP A 29 -3.80 -1.00 -0.12
N ILE A 30 -2.60 -1.42 0.28
CA ILE A 30 -2.46 -2.41 1.35
C ILE A 30 -2.92 -1.86 2.71
N GLN A 31 -2.67 -0.57 2.98
CA GLN A 31 -3.16 0.10 4.19
C GLN A 31 -4.68 0.14 4.19
N HIS A 32 -5.29 0.53 3.07
CA HIS A 32 -6.74 0.58 2.94
C HIS A 32 -7.38 -0.82 3.05
N GLN A 33 -6.78 -1.86 2.46
CA GLN A 33 -7.24 -3.24 2.62
C GLN A 33 -7.22 -3.69 4.08
N PHE A 34 -6.14 -3.38 4.81
CA PHE A 34 -6.02 -3.73 6.23
C PHE A 34 -7.01 -2.93 7.09
N GLU A 35 -7.20 -1.64 6.82
CA GLU A 35 -8.20 -0.83 7.51
C GLU A 35 -9.62 -1.36 7.30
N ARG A 36 -9.95 -1.78 6.07
CA ARG A 36 -11.24 -2.43 5.76
C ARG A 36 -11.43 -3.72 6.53
N LEU A 37 -10.39 -4.55 6.66
CA LEU A 37 -10.44 -5.76 7.48
C LEU A 37 -10.75 -5.40 8.94
N ALA A 38 -9.99 -4.47 9.53
CA ALA A 38 -10.19 -4.04 10.91
C ALA A 38 -11.61 -3.49 11.17
N ASN A 39 -12.13 -2.67 10.24
CA ASN A 39 -13.49 -2.14 10.35
C ASN A 39 -14.55 -3.24 10.24
N THR A 40 -14.33 -4.24 9.37
CA THR A 40 -15.25 -5.37 9.22
C THR A 40 -15.33 -6.19 10.50
N LEU A 41 -14.19 -6.50 11.12
CA LEU A 41 -14.14 -7.24 12.39
C LEU A 41 -14.75 -6.45 13.55
N ALA A 42 -14.54 -5.13 13.59
CA ALA A 42 -15.21 -4.26 14.56
C ALA A 42 -16.74 -4.28 14.39
N GLY A 43 -17.23 -4.30 13.15
CA GLY A 43 -18.66 -4.46 12.85
C GLY A 43 -19.23 -5.80 13.31
N ILE A 44 -18.48 -6.90 13.12
CA ILE A 44 -18.85 -8.23 13.62
C ILE A 44 -18.94 -8.22 15.15
N ALA A 45 -17.90 -7.73 15.83
CA ALA A 45 -17.86 -7.67 17.30
C ALA A 45 -19.03 -6.85 17.88
N GLN A 46 -19.40 -5.76 17.22
CA GLN A 46 -20.56 -4.97 17.60
C GLN A 46 -21.87 -5.73 17.38
N GLY A 47 -22.00 -6.46 16.27
CA GLY A 47 -23.14 -7.32 15.98
C GLY A 47 -23.32 -8.43 17.02
N ASP A 48 -22.24 -9.09 17.42
CA ASP A 48 -22.26 -10.13 18.45
C ASP A 48 -22.68 -9.55 19.80
N LYS A 49 -22.14 -8.38 20.16
CA LYS A 49 -22.52 -7.67 21.38
C LYS A 49 -24.02 -7.37 21.40
N SER A 50 -24.57 -6.85 20.30
CA SER A 50 -26.01 -6.58 20.21
C SER A 50 -26.86 -7.85 20.29
N ARG A 51 -26.40 -8.98 19.74
CA ARG A 51 -27.10 -10.27 19.86
C ARG A 51 -27.09 -10.78 21.30
N CYS A 52 -25.94 -10.72 21.98
CA CYS A 52 -25.82 -11.09 23.38
C CYS A 52 -26.70 -10.22 24.28
N GLN A 53 -26.77 -8.91 24.03
CA GLN A 53 -27.67 -8.01 24.77
C GLN A 53 -29.15 -8.39 24.57
N LYS A 54 -29.57 -8.70 23.34
CA LYS A 54 -30.94 -9.16 23.07
C LYS A 54 -31.27 -10.48 23.77
N LEU A 55 -30.31 -11.41 23.88
CA LEU A 55 -30.49 -12.63 24.64
C LEU A 55 -30.59 -12.36 26.14
N GLN A 56 -29.80 -11.41 26.66
CA GLN A 56 -29.84 -11.02 28.07
C GLN A 56 -31.21 -10.40 28.43
N THR A 57 -31.74 -9.51 27.60
CA THR A 57 -33.05 -8.91 27.82
C THR A 57 -34.16 -9.97 27.88
N ARG A 58 -34.13 -10.97 26.99
CA ARG A 58 -35.10 -12.08 27.03
C ARG A 58 -34.99 -12.90 28.32
N TRP A 59 -33.77 -13.14 28.79
CA TRP A 59 -33.53 -13.81 30.07
C TRP A 59 -34.11 -13.04 31.25
N ASP A 60 -33.90 -11.71 31.27
CA ASP A 60 -34.41 -10.85 32.34
C ASP A 60 -35.96 -10.76 32.31
N GLU A 61 -36.59 -11.03 31.16
CA GLU A 61 -38.05 -10.97 30.94
C GLU A 61 -38.80 -12.31 31.15
N GLU A 62 -38.16 -13.49 31.08
CA GLU A 62 -38.80 -14.81 31.23
C GLU A 62 -38.68 -15.40 32.66
N PRO A 63 -39.77 -15.53 33.46
CA PRO A 63 -39.71 -15.97 34.86
C PRO A 63 -39.77 -17.50 35.11
N SER A 64 -39.56 -18.37 34.11
CA SER A 64 -39.97 -19.79 34.20
C SER A 64 -38.83 -20.83 34.15
N CYS A 65 -38.89 -21.80 35.08
CA CYS A 65 -37.81 -22.75 35.43
C CYS A 65 -37.48 -23.84 34.39
N ASP A 66 -38.36 -24.15 33.43
CA ASP A 66 -38.19 -25.35 32.58
C ASP A 66 -37.23 -25.16 31.39
N ARG A 67 -36.94 -23.92 30.96
CA ARG A 67 -36.00 -23.61 29.85
C ARG A 67 -34.79 -22.77 30.30
N ALA A 68 -34.63 -22.62 31.62
CA ALA A 68 -33.62 -21.78 32.22
C ALA A 68 -32.18 -22.28 31.92
N GLY A 69 -31.96 -23.60 31.96
CA GLY A 69 -30.63 -24.19 31.71
C GLY A 69 -30.08 -23.91 30.31
N ASP A 70 -30.88 -24.18 29.28
CA ASP A 70 -30.48 -23.98 27.87
C ASP A 70 -30.20 -22.51 27.54
N LEU A 71 -30.97 -21.58 28.11
CA LEU A 71 -30.79 -20.15 27.91
C LEU A 71 -29.54 -19.62 28.62
N VAL A 72 -29.21 -20.13 29.82
CA VAL A 72 -27.95 -19.80 30.51
C VAL A 72 -26.74 -20.26 29.69
N GLU A 73 -26.77 -21.48 29.19
CA GLU A 73 -25.68 -22.01 28.36
C GLU A 73 -25.49 -21.19 27.07
N GLN A 74 -26.60 -20.82 26.41
CA GLN A 74 -26.57 -19.95 25.23
C GLN A 74 -26.02 -18.55 25.55
N LEU A 75 -26.37 -17.98 26.71
CA LEU A 75 -25.84 -16.70 27.16
C LEU A 75 -24.34 -16.76 27.44
N ASP A 76 -23.87 -17.82 28.09
CA ASP A 76 -22.45 -17.99 28.38
C ASP A 76 -21.63 -18.21 27.10
N LEU A 77 -22.15 -18.99 26.15
CA LEU A 77 -21.57 -19.12 24.81
C LEU A 77 -21.54 -17.76 24.08
N ALA A 78 -22.64 -17.02 24.10
CA ALA A 78 -22.71 -15.70 23.47
C ALA A 78 -21.73 -14.70 24.09
N ARG A 79 -21.58 -14.69 25.42
CA ARG A 79 -20.61 -13.84 26.14
C ARG A 79 -19.18 -14.18 25.77
N LYS A 80 -18.85 -15.48 25.68
CA LYS A 80 -17.53 -15.94 25.22
C LYS A 80 -17.24 -15.49 23.80
N GLU A 81 -18.20 -15.63 22.89
CA GLU A 81 -18.05 -15.20 21.50
C GLU A 81 -17.88 -13.69 21.39
N VAL A 82 -18.64 -12.90 22.16
CA VAL A 82 -18.46 -11.44 22.24
C VAL A 82 -17.07 -11.05 22.72
N ALA A 83 -16.57 -11.70 23.78
CA ALA A 83 -15.23 -11.41 24.30
C ALA A 83 -14.15 -11.72 23.25
N ARG A 84 -14.29 -12.85 22.55
CA ARG A 84 -13.39 -13.26 21.47
C ARG A 84 -13.41 -12.29 20.29
N SER A 85 -14.60 -11.97 19.75
CA SER A 85 -14.71 -11.09 18.58
C SER A 85 -14.27 -9.65 18.89
N GLN A 86 -14.50 -9.15 20.10
CA GLN A 86 -13.98 -7.86 20.55
C GLN A 86 -12.45 -7.86 20.68
N ALA A 87 -11.86 -8.91 21.26
CA ALA A 87 -10.41 -9.04 21.38
C ALA A 87 -9.76 -9.07 19.98
N LEU A 88 -10.27 -9.90 19.08
CA LEU A 88 -9.79 -10.00 17.71
C LEU A 88 -9.89 -8.66 16.96
N ALA A 89 -11.03 -7.98 17.05
CA ALA A 89 -11.23 -6.69 16.40
C ALA A 89 -10.24 -5.63 16.91
N ARG A 90 -10.02 -5.58 18.24
CA ARG A 90 -9.06 -4.67 18.86
C ARG A 90 -7.63 -4.97 18.40
N ASP A 91 -7.24 -6.23 18.41
CA ASP A 91 -5.88 -6.64 18.05
C ASP A 91 -5.59 -6.32 16.58
N VAL A 92 -6.47 -6.72 15.66
CA VAL A 92 -6.32 -6.44 14.22
C VAL A 92 -6.29 -4.93 13.96
N ARG A 93 -7.07 -4.14 14.70
CA ARG A 93 -7.02 -2.67 14.64
C ARG A 93 -5.66 -2.12 15.08
N THR A 94 -5.09 -2.63 16.17
CA THR A 94 -3.75 -2.24 16.63
C THR A 94 -2.68 -2.61 15.60
N LEU A 95 -2.72 -3.83 15.04
CA LEU A 95 -1.78 -4.27 14.01
C LEU A 95 -1.84 -3.42 12.75
N SER A 96 -3.05 -3.07 12.30
CA SER A 96 -3.27 -2.16 11.16
C SER A 96 -2.64 -0.78 11.43
N GLN A 97 -2.81 -0.23 12.64
CA GLN A 97 -2.20 1.05 13.03
C GLN A 97 -0.68 0.98 13.09
N TRP A 98 -0.10 -0.10 13.64
CA TRP A 98 1.35 -0.29 13.71
C TRP A 98 1.96 -0.43 12.31
N LEU A 99 1.34 -1.21 11.43
CA LEU A 99 1.79 -1.30 10.04
C LEU A 99 1.77 0.07 9.35
N GLY A 100 0.65 0.79 9.46
CA GLY A 100 0.49 2.07 8.79
C GLY A 100 1.46 3.15 9.29
N ARG A 101 1.61 3.24 10.61
CA ARG A 101 2.34 4.33 11.27
C ARG A 101 3.82 4.03 11.46
N ASP A 102 4.18 2.79 11.78
CA ASP A 102 5.51 2.46 12.28
C ASP A 102 6.36 1.65 11.31
N VAL A 103 5.74 1.13 10.23
CA VAL A 103 6.40 0.41 9.15
C VAL A 103 6.32 1.19 7.83
N LEU A 104 5.10 1.51 7.40
CA LEU A 104 4.83 2.08 6.08
C LEU A 104 4.78 3.62 6.05
N SER A 105 4.99 4.28 7.19
CA SER A 105 5.16 5.74 7.24
C SER A 105 6.39 6.17 6.45
N LEU A 106 6.28 7.21 5.63
CA LEU A 106 7.43 7.75 4.90
C LEU A 106 8.50 8.23 5.89
N ALA A 107 8.11 9.15 6.79
CA ALA A 107 8.90 9.50 7.97
C ALA A 107 8.84 8.36 8.99
N GLY A 108 9.76 7.42 8.88
CA GLY A 108 9.83 6.21 9.70
C GLY A 108 11.27 5.84 10.03
N PRO A 109 11.47 4.77 10.82
CA PRO A 109 12.80 4.31 11.21
C PRO A 109 13.58 3.75 10.00
N GLU A 110 14.81 3.34 10.24
CA GLU A 110 15.66 2.67 9.25
C GLU A 110 15.04 1.35 8.74
N GLY A 111 15.44 0.92 7.54
CA GLY A 111 14.95 -0.29 6.89
C GLY A 111 14.97 -1.54 7.78
N VAL A 112 16.03 -1.79 8.53
CA VAL A 112 16.15 -2.98 9.42
C VAL A 112 15.03 -3.01 10.46
N VAL A 113 14.81 -1.88 11.15
CA VAL A 113 13.74 -1.77 12.16
C VAL A 113 12.36 -1.92 11.53
N ARG A 114 12.17 -1.45 10.28
CA ARG A 114 10.89 -1.64 9.57
C ARG A 114 10.66 -3.10 9.20
N GLN A 115 11.70 -3.83 8.81
CA GLN A 115 11.62 -5.27 8.50
C GLN A 115 11.19 -6.06 9.74
N GLU A 116 11.87 -5.85 10.88
CA GLU A 116 11.51 -6.50 12.14
C GLU A 116 10.05 -6.23 12.54
N ARG A 117 9.61 -4.97 12.45
CA ARG A 117 8.22 -4.59 12.76
C ARG A 117 7.22 -5.17 11.76
N PHE A 118 7.57 -5.25 10.49
CA PHE A 118 6.73 -5.87 9.47
C PHE A 118 6.54 -7.36 9.77
N ASP A 119 7.63 -8.06 10.04
CA ASP A 119 7.62 -9.50 10.32
C ASP A 119 6.86 -9.80 11.61
N PHE A 120 7.00 -8.94 12.63
CA PHE A 120 6.18 -9.00 13.83
C PHE A 120 4.68 -8.88 13.51
N VAL A 121 4.27 -7.88 12.72
CA VAL A 121 2.86 -7.69 12.34
C VAL A 121 2.33 -8.90 11.58
N ALA A 122 3.10 -9.43 10.62
CA ALA A 122 2.72 -10.61 9.85
C ALA A 122 2.57 -11.85 10.75
N ALA A 123 3.49 -12.07 11.70
CA ALA A 123 3.44 -13.18 12.64
C ALA A 123 2.26 -13.08 13.62
N GLU A 124 1.96 -11.88 14.13
CA GLU A 124 0.78 -11.65 14.99
C GLU A 124 -0.53 -11.86 14.23
N LEU A 125 -0.57 -11.46 12.96
CA LEU A 125 -1.74 -11.69 12.10
C LEU A 125 -1.92 -13.18 11.81
N HIS A 126 -0.84 -13.91 11.56
CA HIS A 126 -0.87 -15.37 11.38
C HIS A 126 -1.38 -16.10 12.62
N ARG A 127 -0.92 -15.72 13.81
CA ARG A 127 -1.41 -16.31 15.08
C ARG A 127 -2.92 -16.20 15.26
N ARG A 128 -3.54 -15.14 14.74
CA ARG A 128 -5.00 -14.90 14.81
C ARG A 128 -5.77 -15.45 13.61
N GLU A 129 -5.10 -16.02 12.62
CA GLU A 129 -5.75 -16.53 11.40
C GLU A 129 -6.81 -17.58 11.71
N HIS A 130 -6.59 -18.42 12.72
CA HIS A 130 -7.54 -19.45 13.13
C HIS A 130 -8.89 -18.89 13.65
N GLU A 131 -8.94 -17.61 14.04
CA GLU A 131 -10.16 -16.97 14.53
C GLU A 131 -11.08 -16.49 13.41
N ASP A 132 -10.53 -16.06 12.27
CA ASP A 132 -11.29 -15.74 11.06
C ASP A 132 -10.45 -16.00 9.80
N VAL A 133 -10.30 -17.28 9.46
CA VAL A 133 -9.48 -17.73 8.32
C VAL A 133 -9.93 -17.06 7.03
N ARG A 134 -11.24 -16.86 6.86
CA ARG A 134 -11.82 -16.30 5.63
C ARG A 134 -11.34 -14.87 5.37
N ARG A 135 -11.20 -14.05 6.42
CA ARG A 135 -10.85 -12.62 6.27
C ARG A 135 -9.38 -12.32 6.56
N ILE A 136 -8.77 -13.04 7.49
CA ILE A 136 -7.39 -12.79 7.93
C ILE A 136 -6.37 -13.40 6.95
N ARG A 137 -6.61 -14.63 6.47
CA ARG A 137 -5.67 -15.31 5.56
C ARG A 137 -5.37 -14.52 4.28
N PRO A 138 -6.36 -13.95 3.56
CA PRO A 138 -6.07 -13.14 2.37
C PRO A 138 -5.18 -11.93 2.68
N MET A 139 -5.42 -11.26 3.81
CA MET A 139 -4.63 -10.10 4.23
C MET A 139 -3.19 -10.50 4.57
N ARG A 140 -2.98 -11.58 5.33
CA ARG A 140 -1.65 -12.10 5.65
C ARG A 140 -0.87 -12.46 4.39
N VAL A 141 -1.48 -13.23 3.50
CA VAL A 141 -0.85 -13.65 2.24
C VAL A 141 -0.51 -12.43 1.36
N ALA A 142 -1.39 -11.42 1.33
CA ALA A 142 -1.11 -10.17 0.61
C ALA A 142 0.10 -9.41 1.18
N LEU A 143 0.23 -9.33 2.51
CA LEU A 143 1.38 -8.71 3.17
C LEU A 143 2.68 -9.46 2.85
N GLU A 144 2.70 -10.78 3.01
CA GLU A 144 3.88 -11.60 2.73
C GLU A 144 4.33 -11.48 1.28
N ASN A 145 3.39 -11.58 0.32
CA ASN A 145 3.71 -11.50 -1.10
C ASN A 145 4.24 -10.13 -1.55
N GLN A 146 3.92 -9.07 -0.81
CA GLN A 146 4.28 -7.69 -1.15
C GLN A 146 5.36 -7.13 -0.21
N ARG A 147 5.87 -7.90 0.75
CA ARG A 147 6.83 -7.45 1.78
C ARG A 147 7.96 -6.59 1.21
N GLU A 148 8.72 -7.16 0.28
CA GLU A 148 9.87 -6.47 -0.31
C GLU A 148 9.47 -5.19 -1.05
N ALA A 149 8.36 -5.25 -1.81
CA ALA A 149 7.86 -4.10 -2.56
C ALA A 149 7.39 -2.97 -1.62
N LEU A 150 6.72 -3.30 -0.52
CA LEU A 150 6.25 -2.34 0.48
C LEU A 150 7.39 -1.72 1.27
N LEU A 151 8.47 -2.48 1.52
CA LEU A 151 9.64 -2.01 2.24
C LEU A 151 10.69 -1.34 1.33
N ALA A 152 10.59 -1.46 0.01
CA ALA A 152 11.50 -0.83 -0.95
C ALA A 152 11.59 0.70 -0.80
N LEU A 153 10.50 1.34 -0.33
CA LEU A 153 10.51 2.79 -0.04
C LEU A 153 11.51 3.16 1.06
N ALA A 154 11.72 2.25 2.02
CA ALA A 154 12.64 2.48 3.13
C ALA A 154 14.07 2.54 2.61
N LYS A 155 14.45 1.60 1.73
CA LYS A 155 15.77 1.60 1.09
C LYS A 155 16.04 2.90 0.33
N VAL A 156 15.10 3.35 -0.51
CA VAL A 156 15.26 4.61 -1.26
C VAL A 156 15.37 5.82 -0.33
N LEU A 157 14.63 5.84 0.78
CA LEU A 157 14.76 6.91 1.76
C LEU A 157 16.09 6.84 2.53
N ASP A 158 16.55 5.64 2.86
CA ASP A 158 17.82 5.39 3.54
C ASP A 158 18.99 5.86 2.67
N ASP A 159 19.00 5.50 1.39
CA ASP A 159 20.01 5.95 0.41
C ASP A 159 20.05 7.49 0.30
N LYS A 160 18.88 8.14 0.29
CA LYS A 160 18.79 9.61 0.28
C LYS A 160 19.30 10.24 1.58
N ILE A 161 19.03 9.62 2.72
CA ILE A 161 19.51 10.10 4.01
C ILE A 161 21.04 9.99 4.09
N VAL A 162 21.62 8.92 3.57
CA VAL A 162 23.08 8.77 3.42
C VAL A 162 23.64 9.86 2.51
N ALA A 163 23.00 10.15 1.37
CA ALA A 163 23.44 11.23 0.49
C ALA A 163 23.40 12.62 1.18
N ILE A 164 22.36 12.92 1.96
CA ILE A 164 22.25 14.17 2.74
C ILE A 164 23.34 14.24 3.80
N THR A 165 23.59 13.13 4.49
CA THR A 165 24.64 12.98 5.52
C THR A 165 26.01 13.34 4.93
N GLN A 166 26.33 12.82 3.74
CA GLN A 166 27.57 13.10 3.02
C GLN A 166 27.64 14.56 2.54
N SER A 167 26.55 15.09 2.00
CA SER A 167 26.51 16.44 1.41
C SER A 167 26.66 17.55 2.45
N HIS A 168 26.20 17.31 3.68
CA HIS A 168 26.23 18.29 4.76
C HIS A 168 27.22 17.96 5.87
N ASP A 169 28.02 16.89 5.73
CA ASP A 169 28.99 16.44 6.73
C ASP A 169 28.39 16.42 8.15
N THR A 170 27.37 15.59 8.33
CA THR A 170 26.57 15.50 9.55
C THR A 170 26.32 14.04 9.90
N SER A 171 25.96 13.73 11.15
CA SER A 171 25.60 12.37 11.55
C SER A 171 24.29 11.89 10.91
N GLU A 172 24.30 10.67 10.35
CA GLU A 172 23.11 10.03 9.77
C GLU A 172 21.97 9.92 10.80
N HIS A 173 22.33 9.64 12.06
CA HIS A 173 21.36 9.59 13.15
C HIS A 173 20.59 10.92 13.27
N LEU A 174 21.26 12.07 13.19
CA LEU A 174 20.61 13.37 13.31
C LEU A 174 19.73 13.67 12.08
N VAL A 175 20.19 13.34 10.88
CA VAL A 175 19.37 13.46 9.64
C VAL A 175 18.12 12.57 9.73
N ARG A 176 18.25 11.36 10.28
CA ARG A 176 17.12 10.46 10.55
C ARG A 176 16.13 11.07 11.54
N GLN A 177 16.63 11.70 12.61
CA GLN A 177 15.78 12.38 13.58
C GLN A 177 15.04 13.58 12.99
N VAL A 178 15.66 14.31 12.05
CA VAL A 178 15.00 15.34 11.24
C VAL A 178 13.87 14.71 10.40
N CYS A 179 14.13 13.58 9.72
CA CYS A 179 13.10 12.85 8.98
C CYS A 179 11.91 12.46 9.88
N LEU A 180 12.17 11.92 11.08
CA LEU A 180 11.12 11.59 12.05
C LEU A 180 10.35 12.81 12.57
N LEU A 181 10.96 14.01 12.58
CA LEU A 181 10.29 15.24 12.99
C LEU A 181 9.15 15.61 12.04
N HIS A 182 9.29 15.36 10.73
CA HIS A 182 8.23 15.60 9.74
C HIS A 182 6.95 14.78 9.98
N ARG A 183 7.01 13.71 10.79
CA ARG A 183 5.81 12.95 11.21
C ARG A 183 4.99 13.68 12.29
N LYS A 184 5.59 14.60 13.04
CA LYS A 184 4.93 15.27 14.18
C LYS A 184 4.15 16.48 13.69
N ALA A 185 2.99 16.72 14.29
CA ALA A 185 2.21 17.92 14.04
C ALA A 185 2.98 19.16 14.53
N SER A 186 3.10 20.19 13.68
CA SER A 186 3.80 21.45 13.97
C SER A 186 3.21 22.22 15.17
N ARG A 187 1.94 21.97 15.51
CA ARG A 187 1.27 22.55 16.68
C ARG A 187 1.58 21.82 17.99
N SER A 188 2.27 20.67 17.96
CA SER A 188 2.52 19.87 19.16
C SER A 188 3.74 20.37 19.93
N THR A 189 3.67 20.34 21.26
CA THR A 189 4.82 20.67 22.13
C THR A 189 5.99 19.71 21.90
N ALA A 190 5.71 18.43 21.62
CA ALA A 190 6.71 17.42 21.29
C ALA A 190 7.47 17.73 19.99
N TYR A 191 6.82 18.37 19.00
CA TYR A 191 7.49 18.85 17.79
C TYR A 191 8.53 19.91 18.15
N TRP A 192 8.13 20.97 18.86
CA TRP A 192 9.03 22.08 19.20
C TRP A 192 10.18 21.69 20.13
N LYS A 193 9.92 20.79 21.10
CA LYS A 193 11.01 20.22 21.93
C LYS A 193 12.06 19.51 21.07
N ARG A 194 11.61 18.69 20.11
CA ARG A 194 12.52 17.93 19.24
C ARG A 194 13.21 18.83 18.22
N TRP A 195 12.51 19.82 17.68
CA TRP A 195 13.05 20.88 16.81
C TRP A 195 14.21 21.61 17.49
N ASN A 196 13.99 22.13 18.70
CA ASN A 196 15.01 22.87 19.44
C ASN A 196 16.23 22.00 19.77
N TRP A 197 16.00 20.74 20.15
CA TRP A 197 17.09 19.79 20.38
C TRP A 197 17.90 19.55 19.10
N LEU A 198 17.26 19.30 17.96
CA LEU A 198 17.96 19.12 16.67
C LEU A 198 18.74 20.36 16.25
N ARG A 199 18.11 21.53 16.38
CA ARG A 199 18.75 22.82 16.08
C ARG A 199 19.99 23.04 16.96
N SER A 200 19.95 22.65 18.23
CA SER A 200 21.12 22.75 19.11
C SER A 200 22.28 21.81 18.72
N LYS A 201 21.99 20.69 18.04
CA LYS A 201 22.99 19.70 17.63
C LYS A 201 23.58 19.95 16.25
N MET A 202 22.82 20.56 15.35
CA MET A 202 23.20 20.79 13.95
C MET A 202 23.47 22.28 13.66
N THR A 203 23.25 23.16 14.64
CA THR A 203 23.53 24.60 14.58
C THR A 203 23.01 25.27 13.31
N ASP A 204 23.90 25.84 12.52
CA ASP A 204 23.73 26.49 11.23
C ASP A 204 23.28 25.54 10.11
N LYS A 205 23.68 24.27 10.15
CA LYS A 205 23.30 23.26 9.15
C LYS A 205 21.86 22.79 9.27
N PHE A 206 21.20 23.01 10.42
CA PHE A 206 19.88 22.45 10.71
C PHE A 206 18.84 22.76 9.64
N HIS A 207 18.72 24.03 9.21
CA HIS A 207 17.72 24.42 8.23
C HIS A 207 18.00 23.80 6.85
N LEU A 208 19.27 23.76 6.43
CA LEU A 208 19.67 23.12 5.17
C LEU A 208 19.33 21.62 5.16
N VAL A 209 19.63 20.92 6.25
CA VAL A 209 19.30 19.49 6.39
C VAL A 209 17.78 19.28 6.46
N PHE A 210 17.04 20.16 7.15
CA PHE A 210 15.59 20.08 7.23
C PHE A 210 14.93 20.19 5.84
N ASP A 211 15.36 21.16 5.04
CA ASP A 211 14.84 21.34 3.68
C ASP A 211 15.27 20.21 2.75
N ALA A 212 16.52 19.74 2.86
CA ALA A 212 17.02 18.61 2.09
C ALA A 212 16.24 17.32 2.39
N VAL A 213 15.91 17.07 3.67
CA VAL A 213 15.09 15.92 4.08
C VAL A 213 13.65 16.07 3.57
N ALA A 214 13.05 17.26 3.69
CA ALA A 214 11.72 17.52 3.15
C ALA A 214 11.65 17.25 1.64
N ASN A 215 12.67 17.72 0.90
CA ASN A 215 12.81 17.51 -0.53
C ASN A 215 13.01 16.02 -0.88
N ALA A 216 13.88 15.33 -0.14
CA ALA A 216 14.10 13.90 -0.30
C ALA A 216 12.81 13.09 -0.12
N MET A 217 12.02 13.42 0.92
CA MET A 217 10.72 12.82 1.18
C MET A 217 9.71 13.10 0.06
N ALA A 218 9.62 14.35 -0.42
CA ALA A 218 8.71 14.70 -1.51
C ALA A 218 8.99 13.93 -2.81
N HIS A 219 10.25 13.62 -3.06
CA HIS A 219 10.70 12.85 -4.23
C HIS A 219 10.84 11.34 -3.96
N THR A 220 10.44 10.85 -2.78
CA THR A 220 10.39 9.40 -2.52
C THR A 220 9.00 8.91 -2.91
N PRO A 221 8.87 8.08 -3.96
CA PRO A 221 7.56 7.68 -4.43
C PRO A 221 6.87 6.81 -3.38
N ARG A 222 5.73 7.28 -2.87
CA ARG A 222 4.69 6.41 -2.30
C ARG A 222 3.79 6.03 -3.46
N CYS A 223 3.93 4.82 -3.98
CA CYS A 223 3.01 4.34 -5.01
C CYS A 223 1.57 4.41 -4.48
N GLY A 224 0.67 4.96 -5.29
CA GLY A 224 -0.76 5.07 -4.97
C GLY A 224 -1.57 5.98 -5.89
N ALA A 225 -0.96 6.93 -6.63
CA ALA A 225 -1.72 7.79 -7.55
C ALA A 225 -1.45 7.50 -9.04
N LEU A 226 -0.19 7.48 -9.45
CA LEU A 226 0.17 7.24 -10.86
C LEU A 226 0.01 5.78 -11.26
N VAL A 227 0.47 4.87 -10.40
CA VAL A 227 0.31 3.42 -10.60
C VAL A 227 -1.17 3.03 -10.51
N GLU A 228 -1.94 3.58 -9.57
CA GLU A 228 -3.38 3.32 -9.49
C GLU A 228 -4.15 3.95 -10.67
N ASN A 229 -3.76 5.14 -11.13
CA ASN A 229 -4.31 5.70 -12.36
C ASN A 229 -3.99 4.82 -13.57
N LEU A 230 -2.78 4.27 -13.64
CA LEU A 230 -2.40 3.34 -14.70
C LEU A 230 -3.17 2.02 -14.58
N ASN A 231 -3.25 1.43 -13.39
CA ASN A 231 -3.92 0.16 -13.12
C ASN A 231 -5.43 0.24 -13.34
N SER A 232 -6.08 1.33 -12.90
CA SER A 232 -7.49 1.59 -13.17
C SER A 232 -7.76 1.73 -14.68
N ARG A 233 -6.87 2.39 -15.44
CA ARG A 233 -6.96 2.46 -16.90
C ARG A 233 -6.72 1.09 -17.55
N LEU A 234 -5.75 0.32 -17.06
CA LEU A 234 -5.42 -1.01 -17.55
C LEU A 234 -6.58 -1.99 -17.35
N ARG A 235 -7.29 -1.92 -16.22
CA ARG A 235 -8.48 -2.74 -15.93
C ARG A 235 -9.51 -2.68 -17.04
N THR A 236 -9.78 -1.50 -17.62
CA THR A 236 -10.72 -1.34 -18.75
C THR A 236 -10.36 -2.18 -19.98
N TYR A 237 -9.07 -2.45 -20.20
CA TYR A 237 -8.59 -3.27 -21.32
C TYR A 237 -8.60 -4.77 -21.01
N PHE A 238 -8.69 -5.15 -19.74
CA PHE A 238 -8.65 -6.54 -19.29
C PHE A 238 -10.03 -7.14 -19.03
N THR A 239 -11.08 -6.31 -18.88
CA THR A 239 -12.44 -6.75 -18.52
C THR A 239 -13.05 -7.82 -19.45
N LEU A 240 -12.60 -7.88 -20.71
CA LEU A 240 -13.17 -8.74 -21.75
C LEU A 240 -12.34 -9.99 -22.09
N ARG A 241 -11.21 -10.25 -21.41
CA ARG A 241 -10.30 -11.35 -21.81
C ARG A 241 -9.91 -12.26 -20.63
N ARG A 242 -10.12 -13.57 -20.82
CA ARG A 242 -9.78 -14.64 -19.85
C ARG A 242 -8.28 -14.98 -19.77
N HIS A 243 -7.50 -14.63 -20.80
CA HIS A 243 -6.05 -14.84 -20.85
C HIS A 243 -5.35 -13.64 -21.52
N LEU A 244 -4.31 -13.11 -20.88
CA LEU A 244 -3.45 -12.05 -21.39
C LEU A 244 -2.12 -12.67 -21.83
N GLY A 245 -1.89 -12.78 -23.14
CA GLY A 245 -0.61 -13.23 -23.69
C GLY A 245 0.42 -12.09 -23.77
N GLY A 246 1.71 -12.42 -23.81
CA GLY A 246 2.80 -11.44 -23.91
C GLY A 246 2.69 -10.50 -25.12
N SER A 247 2.23 -11.01 -26.27
CA SER A 247 1.98 -10.20 -27.48
C SER A 247 0.87 -9.15 -27.27
N HIS A 248 -0.16 -9.47 -26.48
CA HIS A 248 -1.22 -8.52 -26.16
C HIS A 248 -0.74 -7.44 -25.21
N LEU A 249 0.09 -7.79 -24.22
CA LEU A 249 0.68 -6.82 -23.30
C LEU A 249 1.66 -5.90 -24.02
N ALA A 250 2.47 -6.43 -24.95
CA ALA A 250 3.34 -5.63 -25.81
C ALA A 250 2.55 -4.66 -26.69
N LEU A 251 1.45 -5.12 -27.29
CA LEU A 251 0.56 -4.25 -28.08
C LEU A 251 -0.13 -3.19 -27.21
N LEU A 252 -0.56 -3.54 -25.99
CA LEU A 252 -1.20 -2.62 -25.06
C LEU A 252 -0.21 -1.56 -24.57
N GLN A 253 1.02 -1.96 -24.25
CA GLN A 253 2.11 -1.05 -23.91
C GLN A 253 2.43 -0.11 -25.06
N PHE A 254 2.55 -0.64 -26.29
CA PHE A 254 2.73 0.16 -27.48
C PHE A 254 1.60 1.17 -27.64
N PHE A 255 0.34 0.73 -27.55
CA PHE A 255 -0.83 1.58 -27.69
C PHE A 255 -0.85 2.69 -26.62
N LEU A 256 -0.63 2.36 -25.36
CA LEU A 256 -0.66 3.34 -24.27
C LEU A 256 0.45 4.39 -24.38
N ASN A 257 1.63 4.01 -24.88
CA ASN A 257 2.76 4.92 -25.03
C ASN A 257 2.64 5.85 -26.24
N HIS A 258 1.99 5.41 -27.32
CA HIS A 258 1.94 6.16 -28.58
C HIS A 258 0.57 6.79 -28.87
N ARG A 259 -0.49 6.45 -28.12
CA ARG A 259 -1.80 7.08 -28.27
C ARG A 259 -1.71 8.57 -27.94
N ARG A 260 -2.18 9.41 -28.87
CA ARG A 260 -2.27 10.86 -28.70
C ARG A 260 -3.46 11.25 -27.81
N PHE A 261 -3.26 12.27 -26.98
CA PHE A 261 -4.32 12.83 -26.14
C PHE A 261 -5.28 13.66 -26.98
N MET A 262 -6.53 13.18 -27.13
CA MET A 262 -7.57 13.90 -27.89
C MET A 262 -8.00 15.21 -27.19
N ARG A 263 -7.87 15.27 -25.85
CA ARG A 263 -8.25 16.42 -25.03
C ARG A 263 -7.29 16.54 -23.86
N SER A 264 -6.93 17.77 -23.49
CA SER A 264 -6.09 18.04 -22.32
C SER A 264 -6.38 19.43 -21.75
N ARG A 265 -6.54 19.53 -20.43
CA ARG A 265 -6.63 20.82 -19.71
C ARG A 265 -5.28 21.52 -19.51
N VAL A 266 -4.18 20.81 -19.76
CA VAL A 266 -2.79 21.25 -19.48
C VAL A 266 -1.94 21.29 -20.77
N GLY A 267 -2.56 21.56 -21.93
CA GLY A 267 -1.83 21.76 -23.20
C GLY A 267 -1.15 20.53 -23.83
N ARG A 268 -1.53 19.30 -23.45
CA ARG A 268 -0.98 18.04 -23.98
C ARG A 268 -1.72 17.50 -25.21
N GLN A 269 -2.61 18.29 -25.79
CA GLN A 269 -3.45 17.86 -26.91
C GLN A 269 -2.56 17.47 -28.09
N ASP A 270 -2.96 16.40 -28.79
CA ASP A 270 -2.27 15.83 -29.95
C ASP A 270 -0.85 15.30 -29.69
N LYS A 271 -0.38 15.28 -28.44
CA LYS A 271 0.87 14.63 -28.03
C LYS A 271 0.62 13.25 -27.46
N SER A 272 1.55 12.33 -27.65
CA SER A 272 1.57 11.03 -26.99
C SER A 272 2.36 11.10 -25.67
N PRO A 273 2.15 10.16 -24.74
CA PRO A 273 3.00 10.02 -23.57
C PRO A 273 4.50 9.91 -23.91
N ARG A 274 4.85 9.18 -24.97
CA ARG A 274 6.23 9.07 -25.43
C ARG A 274 6.80 10.40 -25.92
N GLU A 275 6.05 11.16 -26.71
CA GLU A 275 6.47 12.50 -27.18
C GLU A 275 6.67 13.46 -26.01
N LEU A 276 5.80 13.40 -24.99
CA LEU A 276 5.92 14.23 -23.79
C LEU A 276 7.12 13.87 -22.91
N MET A 277 7.47 12.59 -22.82
CA MET A 277 8.58 12.12 -21.99
C MET A 277 9.94 12.25 -22.66
N THR A 278 10.00 12.06 -23.98
CA THR A 278 11.27 12.06 -24.75
C THR A 278 11.56 13.39 -25.43
N GLY A 279 10.56 14.26 -25.58
CA GLY A 279 10.66 15.50 -26.34
C GLY A 279 10.79 15.29 -27.86
N GLN A 280 10.78 14.05 -28.33
CA GLN A 280 10.90 13.72 -29.75
C GLN A 280 9.54 13.41 -30.35
N GLU A 281 9.23 14.07 -31.47
CA GLU A 281 8.06 13.75 -32.26
C GLU A 281 8.21 12.38 -32.93
N HIS A 282 7.11 11.63 -33.03
CA HIS A 282 7.12 10.36 -33.74
C HIS A 282 5.93 10.25 -34.70
N PRO A 283 6.04 9.45 -35.78
CA PRO A 283 4.93 9.20 -36.68
C PRO A 283 3.69 8.66 -35.96
N HIS A 284 2.54 8.78 -36.62
CA HIS A 284 1.27 8.26 -36.11
C HIS A 284 1.40 6.76 -35.71
N PRO A 285 0.77 6.29 -34.61
CA PRO A 285 0.88 4.91 -34.16
C PRO A 285 0.60 3.85 -35.24
N PHE A 286 -0.36 4.08 -36.13
CA PHE A 286 -0.63 3.19 -37.27
C PHE A 286 0.55 3.10 -38.25
N ASN A 287 1.27 4.20 -38.51
CA ASN A 287 2.49 4.16 -39.34
C ASN A 287 3.59 3.36 -38.65
N LEU A 288 3.74 3.52 -37.33
CA LEU A 288 4.72 2.77 -36.53
C LEU A 288 4.43 1.26 -36.49
N LEU A 289 3.16 0.87 -36.64
CA LEU A 289 2.73 -0.53 -36.76
C LEU A 289 2.76 -1.06 -38.20
N GLY A 290 3.16 -0.25 -39.18
CA GLY A 290 3.12 -0.62 -40.60
C GLY A 290 1.70 -0.69 -41.20
N LEU A 291 0.71 -0.12 -40.53
CA LEU A 291 -0.71 -0.13 -40.93
C LEU A 291 -1.12 1.09 -41.78
N GLY A 292 -0.19 2.03 -42.02
CA GLY A 292 -0.43 3.24 -42.83
C GLY A 292 -1.13 4.38 -42.09
N LYS A 293 -1.53 5.43 -42.83
CA LYS A 293 -2.20 6.60 -42.23
C LYS A 293 -3.65 6.26 -41.90
N PRO A 294 -4.15 6.65 -40.71
CA PRO A 294 -5.57 6.50 -40.40
C PRO A 294 -6.40 7.28 -41.41
N GLN A 295 -7.45 6.65 -41.95
CA GLN A 295 -8.44 7.37 -42.73
C GLN A 295 -9.15 8.38 -41.80
N PRO A 296 -9.39 9.62 -42.23
CA PRO A 296 -10.15 10.57 -41.43
C PRO A 296 -11.54 9.98 -41.18
N LEU A 297 -11.94 9.94 -39.90
CA LEU A 297 -13.32 9.65 -39.53
C LEU A 297 -14.18 10.75 -40.16
N ARG A 298 -15.04 10.39 -41.12
CA ARG A 298 -16.12 11.28 -41.56
C ARG A 298 -17.07 11.46 -40.36
N GLY A 299 -17.04 12.64 -39.74
CA GLY A 299 -17.86 13.01 -38.60
C GLY A 299 -17.49 14.39 -38.09
#